data_AF-A0A933DX15-F1
#
_entry.id   AF-A0A933DX15-F1
#
_cell.length_a   1.000
_cell.length_b   1.000
_cell.length_c   1.000
_cell.angle_alpha   90.00
_cell.angle_beta   90.00
_cell.angle_gamma   90.00
#
_symmetry.space_group_name_H-M   'P 1'
#
loop_
_entity.id
_entity.type
_entity.pdbx_description
1 polymer ?
#
loop_
_entity_poly.entity_id
_entity_poly.type
_entity_poly.pdbx_seq_one_letter_code
_entity_poly.pdbx_strand_id
1 'polypeptide(L)' 'MKVKELTLEQLKTLIDEAVEDKLTEILGDPDRGLELTDKAKCEIEEALAALKRGEEGIPLEELAREMGINLK' A
#
# COMPACT_ATOMS: atom_id res chain seq x y z
N MET A 1 -24.02 3.09 -9.51
CA MET A 1 -24.73 2.26 -8.51
C MET A 1 -25.75 3.15 -7.81
N LYS A 2 -26.98 2.67 -7.54
CA LYS A 2 -27.90 3.43 -6.69
C LYS A 2 -27.62 3.04 -5.23
N VAL A 3 -27.48 4.03 -4.34
CA VAL A 3 -27.16 3.81 -2.91
C VAL A 3 -28.08 2.79 -2.24
N LYS A 4 -29.35 2.73 -2.67
CA LYS A 4 -30.36 1.80 -2.19
C LYS A 4 -30.10 0.31 -2.49
N GLU A 5 -29.13 -0.01 -3.35
CA GLU A 5 -28.78 -1.38 -3.75
C GLU A 5 -27.56 -1.91 -2.98
N LEU A 6 -26.93 -1.08 -2.12
CA LEU A 6 -25.76 -1.47 -1.34
C LEU A 6 -26.16 -2.29 -0.11
N THR A 7 -25.38 -3.33 0.17
CA THR A 7 -25.43 -4.00 1.47
C THR A 7 -24.87 -3.10 2.56
N LEU A 8 -25.16 -3.42 3.83
CA LEU A 8 -24.59 -2.71 4.99
C LEU A 8 -23.06 -2.68 4.97
N GLU A 9 -22.42 -3.76 4.52
CA GLU A 9 -20.97 -3.86 4.42
C GLU A 9 -20.42 -2.94 3.32
N GLN A 10 -21.03 -2.98 2.14
CA GLN A 10 -20.62 -2.13 1.03
C GLN A 10 -20.82 -0.64 1.34
N LEU A 11 -21.89 -0.30 2.08
CA LEU A 11 -22.11 1.07 2.51
C LEU A 11 -21.06 1.53 3.53
N LYS A 12 -20.64 0.65 4.46
CA LYS A 12 -19.55 0.96 5.41
C LYS A 12 -18.23 1.18 4.68
N THR A 13 -17.87 0.27 3.77
CA THR A 13 -16.65 0.40 2.96
C THR A 13 -16.64 1.72 2.20
N LEU A 14 -17.75 2.08 1.55
CA LEU A 14 -17.86 3.34 0.82
C LEU A 14 -17.70 4.58 1.72
N ILE A 15 -18.20 4.52 2.96
CA ILE A 15 -18.02 5.59 3.94
C ILE A 15 -16.57 5.65 4.42
N ASP A 16 -15.95 4.50 4.73
CA ASP A 16 -14.58 4.43 5.20
C ASP A 16 -13.62 5.00 4.14
N GLU A 17 -13.77 4.59 2.88
CA GLU A 17 -13.01 5.11 1.75
C GLU A 17 -13.19 6.63 1.59
N ALA A 18 -14.44 7.12 1.61
CA ALA A 18 -14.71 8.55 1.47
C ALA A 18 -14.12 9.39 2.63
N VAL A 19 -14.07 8.83 3.83
CA VAL A 19 -13.44 9.48 5.00
C VAL A 19 -11.92 9.47 4.86
N GLU A 20 -11.32 8.35 4.46
CA GLU A 20 -9.88 8.23 4.23
C GLU A 20 -9.40 9.20 3.14
N ASP A 21 -10.12 9.30 2.03
CA ASP A 21 -9.85 10.27 0.97
C ASP A 21 -9.88 11.71 1.52
N LYS A 22 -10.91 12.04 2.31
CA LYS A 22 -11.06 13.38 2.87
C LYS A 22 -9.98 13.71 3.90
N LEU A 23 -9.60 12.75 4.72
CA LEU A 23 -8.50 12.91 5.67
C LEU A 23 -7.17 13.11 4.94
N THR A 24 -6.92 12.35 3.88
CA THR A 24 -5.72 12.49 3.04
C THR A 24 -5.66 13.85 2.36
N GLU A 25 -6.79 14.37 1.87
CA GLU A 25 -6.86 15.74 1.33
C GLU A 25 -6.53 16.82 2.37
N ILE A 26 -6.94 16.64 3.63
CA ILE A 26 -6.76 17.63 4.70
C ILE A 26 -5.36 17.55 5.31
N LEU A 27 -4.89 16.34 5.61
CA LEU A 27 -3.64 16.09 6.32
C LEU A 27 -2.45 15.97 5.36
N GLY A 28 -2.71 15.66 4.09
CA GLY A 28 -1.69 15.39 3.08
C GLY A 28 -1.10 13.99 3.21
N ASP A 29 -0.07 13.75 2.39
CA ASP A 29 0.72 12.52 2.45
C ASP A 29 1.61 12.54 3.72
N PRO A 30 1.50 11.55 4.63
CA PRO A 30 2.30 11.49 5.85
C PRO A 30 3.80 11.34 5.58
N ASP A 31 4.17 10.77 4.42
CA ASP A 31 5.57 10.59 4.04
C ASP A 31 6.14 11.81 3.30
N ARG A 32 5.31 12.85 3.08
CA ARG A 32 5.70 14.05 2.34
C ARG A 32 6.85 14.78 3.03
N GLY A 33 7.97 14.86 2.34
CA GLY A 33 9.18 15.54 2.82
C GLY A 33 10.09 14.66 3.66
N LEU A 34 9.78 13.37 3.80
CA LEU A 34 10.75 12.39 4.32
C LEU A 34 11.77 12.06 3.23
N GLU A 35 13.05 12.02 3.62
CA GLU A 35 14.12 11.53 2.77
C GLU A 35 14.32 10.02 3.01
N LEU A 36 14.72 9.31 1.96
CA LEU A 36 15.13 7.91 2.08
C LEU A 36 16.34 7.81 3.00
N THR A 37 16.24 6.95 4.01
CA THR A 37 17.41 6.60 4.84
C THR A 37 18.46 5.89 4.00
N ASP A 38 19.74 6.02 4.37
CA ASP A 38 20.84 5.32 3.69
C ASP A 38 20.61 3.81 3.61
N LYS A 39 20.01 3.24 4.67
CA LYS A 39 19.61 1.83 4.71
C LYS A 39 18.58 1.51 3.63
N ALA A 40 17.47 2.25 3.58
CA ALA A 40 16.42 2.02 2.59
C ALA A 40 16.94 2.20 1.16
N LYS A 41 17.81 3.18 0.94
CA LYS A 41 18.45 3.39 -0.35
C LYS A 41 19.31 2.19 -0.78
N CYS A 42 20.14 1.68 0.14
CA CYS A 42 20.98 0.50 -0.11
C CYS A 42 20.12 -0.73 -0.49
N GLU A 43 19.08 -1.02 0.29
CA GLU A 43 18.17 -2.15 0.05
C GLU A 43 17.46 -2.04 -1.31
N ILE A 44 17.01 -0.82 -1.69
CA ILE A 44 16.38 -0.57 -2.99
C ILE A 44 17.37 -0.76 -4.14
N GLU A 45 18.60 -0.26 -4.01
CA GLU A 45 19.64 -0.41 -5.04
C GLU A 45 19.99 -1.89 -5.27
N GLU A 46 20.09 -2.68 -4.21
CA GLU A 46 20.32 -4.12 -4.28
C GLU A 46 19.18 -4.86 -4.96
N ALA A 47 17.94 -4.55 -4.59
CA ALA A 47 16.74 -5.14 -5.21
C ALA A 47 16.65 -4.80 -6.72
N LEU A 48 16.93 -3.56 -7.09
CA LEU A 48 16.96 -3.13 -8.50
C LEU A 48 18.09 -3.81 -9.28
N ALA A 49 19.25 -4.03 -8.66
CA ALA A 49 20.35 -4.74 -9.28
C ALA A 49 20.03 -6.22 -9.49
N ALA A 50 19.36 -6.87 -8.53
CA ALA A 50 18.88 -8.25 -8.64
C ALA A 50 17.87 -8.40 -9.79
N LEU A 51 16.91 -7.49 -9.89
CA LEU A 51 15.94 -7.48 -10.99
C LEU A 51 16.63 -7.33 -12.36
N LYS A 52 17.66 -6.47 -12.46
CA LYS A 52 18.45 -6.29 -13.69
C LYS A 52 19.27 -7.51 -14.06
N ARG A 53 19.67 -8.34 -13.08
CA ARG A 53 20.34 -9.64 -13.32
C ARG A 53 19.34 -10.74 -13.72
N GLY A 54 18.04 -10.45 -13.73
CA GLY A 54 16.99 -11.40 -14.07
C GLY A 54 16.56 -12.28 -12.90
N GLU A 55 16.88 -11.89 -11.67
CA GLU A 55 16.36 -12.57 -10.48
C GLU A 55 14.86 -12.28 -10.35
N GLU A 56 14.06 -13.35 -10.20
CA GLU A 56 12.63 -13.23 -9.97
C GLU A 56 12.37 -12.78 -8.52
N GLY A 57 11.40 -11.88 -8.35
CA GLY A 57 10.92 -11.50 -7.03
C GLY A 57 10.09 -12.61 -6.39
N ILE A 58 9.77 -12.43 -5.11
CA ILE A 58 8.84 -13.32 -4.41
C ILE A 58 7.38 -12.94 -4.72
N PRO A 59 6.46 -13.92 -4.76
CA PRO A 59 5.03 -13.66 -4.85
C PRO A 59 4.54 -12.76 -3.70
N LEU A 60 3.56 -11.90 -3.99
CA LEU A 60 3.01 -10.95 -3.03
C LEU A 60 2.41 -11.66 -1.80
N GLU A 61 1.77 -12.81 -2.03
CA GLU A 61 1.15 -13.65 -0.99
C GLU A 61 2.18 -14.33 -0.09
N GLU A 62 3.38 -14.58 -0.60
CA GLU A 62 4.50 -15.11 0.18
C GLU A 62 5.11 -14.02 1.05
N LEU A 63 5.40 -12.86 0.46
CA LEU A 63 5.90 -11.68 1.19
C LEU A 63 4.93 -11.26 2.32
N ALA A 64 3.63 -11.19 2.03
CA ALA A 64 2.66 -10.77 3.02
C ALA A 64 2.57 -11.73 4.20
N ARG A 65 2.74 -13.04 3.95
CA ARG A 65 2.80 -14.06 5.00
C ARG A 65 4.03 -13.90 5.88
N GLU A 66 5.20 -13.63 5.29
CA GLU A 66 6.43 -13.38 6.03
C GLU A 66 6.34 -12.09 6.87
N MET A 67 5.71 -11.07 6.33
CA MET A 67 5.55 -9.75 6.96
C MET A 67 4.35 -9.67 7.92
N GLY A 68 3.53 -10.72 8.02
CA GLY A 68 2.31 -10.72 8.82
C GLY A 68 1.25 -9.73 8.34
N ILE A 69 1.29 -9.34 7.07
CA ILE A 69 0.35 -8.42 6.44
C ILE A 69 -0.82 -9.23 5.89
N ASN A 70 -2.05 -8.81 6.21
CA ASN A 70 -3.25 -9.43 5.66
C ASN A 70 -3.59 -8.75 4.33
N LEU A 71 -3.34 -9.42 3.21
CA LEU A 71 -3.79 -8.96 1.90
C LEU A 71 -5.32 -9.13 1.85
N LYS A 72 -6.05 -8.01 1.83
CA LYS A 72 -7.52 -8.00 1.69
C LYS A 72 -7.95 -8.28 0.25
#